data_AF-A0A534ZHE2-F1
#
_entry.id   AF-A0A534ZHE2-F1
#
_cell.length_a   1.000
_cell.length_b   1.000
_cell.length_c   1.000
_cell.angle_alpha   90.00
_cell.angle_beta   90.00
_cell.angle_gamma   90.00
#
_symmetry.space_group_name_H-M   'P 1'
#
loop_
_entity.id
_entity.type
_entity.pdbx_description
1 polymer ?
#
loop_
_entity_poly.entity_id
_entity_poly.type
_entity_poly.pdbx_seq_one_letter_code
_entity_poly.pdbx_strand_id
1 'polypeptide(L)'
;MATSDAAPPHGISVPDASPRAPAAKSSRGPQRKLRLGGRDYAVILPSLRDARLHVAAVLLTLQLLGQTVLGFRLSVAQILISLAVGALIEFVVAFFKDKVILWPASGLLTGNSTAFILRTPGTLHGDWWSLHGIWIFVGVVAISMISKYLIRWKGRHIFNPSNLGLVLAFVALGPQYTEPMDLFWIPMGPWMIVTYAILIVGGLLIGWELKLLGLELGFMVAFAAGVAIALAAVPDHCMVASWHVTPMCGQELWQVLVTSPELLIFAFFMVPDPRTVPDGQAARFVFGLLVGLLAVVLLGPTALEFWTKTAILASLVIACALRFGLARLLAPLDEAGGRLAAMRRIGWAAPAVLGVTLLSLSALPVAADISTHGPQPAAGLTDGSRPNFTYKIGGGPAIGGWVSDSAGAALPPQSSSGPGSASARVWALPPIPPVSVASNVMTFDPSITPQSAARLAHDVVLDLIIESEARRAHDLQLAATGAEGDGLTEFTDVIKQDIATGKIVQKTYTFDQVKLELFLPKFASQAPRLMGITLHGTATLITRDASGKVLSQTASSYSKSWGLNGANGPEGHQTIVVDYTGLAPAP
;
A
#
# COMPACT_ATOMS: atom_id res chain seq x y z
N MET A 1 -49.12 45.85 -29.03
CA MET A 1 -48.01 46.68 -28.53
C MET A 1 -47.81 46.35 -27.05
N ALA A 2 -46.85 45.48 -26.75
CA ALA A 2 -46.26 45.32 -25.41
C ALA A 2 -44.91 44.63 -25.60
N THR A 3 -43.87 45.34 -25.17
CA THR A 3 -42.43 45.07 -25.20
C THR A 3 -42.05 43.99 -24.17
N SER A 4 -41.13 43.06 -24.50
CA SER A 4 -39.71 42.99 -24.04
C SER A 4 -39.57 42.80 -22.50
N ASP A 5 -38.73 41.96 -21.89
CA ASP A 5 -37.52 41.23 -22.26
C ASP A 5 -37.39 40.01 -21.31
N ALA A 6 -37.20 38.81 -21.86
CA ALA A 6 -36.77 37.66 -21.07
C ALA A 6 -35.24 37.58 -21.09
N ALA A 7 -34.61 37.72 -19.93
CA ALA A 7 -33.16 37.57 -19.79
C ALA A 7 -32.71 36.16 -20.22
N PRO A 8 -31.59 36.00 -20.95
CA PRO A 8 -31.09 34.69 -21.35
C PRO A 8 -30.53 33.92 -20.14
N PRO A 9 -30.54 32.58 -20.16
CA PRO A 9 -30.08 31.76 -19.05
C PRO A 9 -28.58 32.00 -18.79
N HIS A 10 -28.24 32.25 -17.52
CA HIS A 10 -26.88 32.47 -17.07
C HIS A 10 -25.97 31.30 -17.49
N GLY A 11 -24.97 31.61 -18.32
CA GLY A 11 -23.93 30.69 -18.73
C GLY A 11 -23.09 30.21 -17.55
N ILE A 12 -22.84 28.90 -17.54
CA ILE A 12 -21.97 28.21 -16.57
C ILE A 12 -20.57 28.83 -16.63
N SER A 13 -20.07 29.29 -15.48
CA SER A 13 -18.75 29.91 -15.34
C SER A 13 -17.63 28.89 -15.60
N VAL A 14 -16.79 29.18 -16.60
CA VAL A 14 -15.51 28.51 -16.88
C VAL A 14 -14.64 28.53 -15.62
N PRO A 15 -13.94 27.44 -15.27
CA PRO A 15 -13.20 27.35 -14.02
C PRO A 15 -11.85 28.08 -14.12
N ASP A 16 -11.81 29.42 -14.03
CA ASP A 16 -10.64 30.19 -13.55
C ASP A 16 -10.88 31.70 -13.36
N ALA A 17 -12.02 32.07 -12.75
CA ALA A 17 -12.22 33.45 -12.30
C ALA A 17 -12.55 33.47 -10.81
N SER A 18 -11.58 33.83 -9.99
CA SER A 18 -11.81 34.25 -8.60
C SER A 18 -12.82 35.42 -8.58
N PRO A 19 -13.73 35.51 -7.59
CA PRO A 19 -14.67 36.61 -7.52
C PRO A 19 -13.91 37.90 -7.17
N ARG A 20 -13.84 38.85 -8.11
CA ARG A 20 -13.41 40.23 -7.84
C ARG A 20 -14.63 41.15 -7.80
N ALA A 21 -14.58 42.07 -6.85
CA ALA A 21 -15.45 43.24 -6.68
C ALA A 21 -15.57 44.06 -8.00
N PRO A 22 -16.59 44.93 -8.14
CA PRO A 22 -17.07 45.40 -9.45
C PRO A 22 -15.98 46.14 -10.22
N ALA A 23 -15.65 45.61 -11.40
CA ALA A 23 -14.51 46.05 -12.18
C ALA A 23 -14.84 47.24 -13.09
N ALA A 24 -14.00 48.28 -13.00
CA ALA A 24 -13.68 49.12 -14.14
C ALA A 24 -13.22 48.24 -15.32
N LYS A 25 -13.69 48.59 -16.53
CA LYS A 25 -13.43 47.90 -17.80
C LYS A 25 -11.93 47.64 -18.00
N SER A 26 -11.49 46.38 -17.88
CA SER A 26 -10.19 45.96 -18.42
C SER A 26 -10.39 45.25 -19.76
N SER A 27 -9.60 45.68 -20.74
CA SER A 27 -9.57 45.19 -22.11
C SER A 27 -9.17 43.72 -22.17
N ARG A 28 -10.11 42.83 -22.51
CA ARG A 28 -9.80 41.45 -22.90
C ARG A 28 -9.13 41.47 -24.28
N GLY A 29 -7.88 41.02 -24.37
CA GLY A 29 -7.21 40.77 -25.64
C GLY A 29 -7.98 39.77 -26.51
N PRO A 30 -7.70 39.72 -27.83
CA PRO A 30 -8.48 38.93 -28.78
C PRO A 30 -8.44 37.44 -28.43
N GLN A 31 -9.58 36.87 -28.02
CA GLN A 31 -9.73 35.43 -27.88
C GLN A 31 -9.64 34.80 -29.28
N ARG A 32 -8.60 33.98 -29.51
CA ARG A 32 -8.46 33.23 -30.75
C ARG A 32 -9.64 32.25 -30.84
N LYS A 33 -10.41 32.33 -31.92
CA LYS A 33 -11.54 31.44 -32.20
C LYS A 33 -11.22 30.58 -33.41
N LEU A 34 -11.47 29.28 -33.32
CA LEU A 34 -11.39 28.34 -34.43
C LEU A 34 -12.82 27.96 -34.84
N ARG A 35 -13.16 28.11 -36.12
CA ARG A 35 -14.48 27.72 -36.63
C ARG A 35 -14.40 26.31 -37.20
N LEU A 36 -15.10 25.36 -36.59
CA LEU A 36 -15.15 23.96 -37.02
C LEU A 36 -16.61 23.56 -37.25
N GLY A 37 -16.95 23.07 -38.45
CA GLY A 37 -18.32 22.64 -38.78
C GLY A 37 -19.39 23.72 -38.55
N GLY A 38 -19.07 24.99 -38.79
CA GLY A 38 -19.99 26.12 -38.64
C GLY A 38 -20.11 26.70 -37.23
N ARG A 39 -19.48 26.09 -36.20
CA ARG A 39 -19.47 26.55 -34.80
C ARG A 39 -18.13 27.17 -34.41
N ASP A 40 -18.18 28.22 -33.59
CA ASP A 40 -16.98 28.88 -33.05
C ASP A 40 -16.52 28.21 -31.76
N TYR A 41 -15.25 27.80 -31.72
CA TYR A 41 -14.58 27.25 -30.54
C TYR A 41 -13.54 28.26 -30.04
N ALA A 42 -13.60 28.62 -28.76
CA ALA A 42 -12.53 29.42 -28.15
C ALA A 42 -11.27 28.55 -28.00
N VAL A 43 -10.09 29.12 -28.32
CA VAL A 43 -8.79 28.45 -28.20
C VAL A 43 -8.03 29.02 -27.00
N ILE A 44 -7.70 28.16 -26.03
CA ILE A 44 -6.90 28.51 -24.86
C ILE A 44 -5.54 27.80 -24.95
N LEU A 45 -4.48 28.59 -25.10
CA LEU A 45 -3.10 28.12 -25.21
C LEU A 45 -2.44 28.01 -23.82
N PRO A 46 -1.38 27.16 -23.67
CA PRO A 46 -0.64 27.07 -22.43
C PRO A 46 0.05 28.40 -22.09
N SER A 47 0.07 28.74 -20.81
CA SER A 47 0.75 29.92 -20.27
C SER A 47 1.87 29.48 -19.34
N LEU A 48 3.10 29.99 -19.56
CA LEU A 48 4.24 29.71 -18.68
C LEU A 48 4.06 30.21 -17.25
N ARG A 49 3.06 31.08 -16.99
CA ARG A 49 2.71 31.56 -15.65
C ARG A 49 1.67 30.68 -14.94
N ASP A 50 1.25 29.59 -15.56
CA ASP A 50 0.32 28.65 -14.94
C ASP A 50 1.07 27.80 -13.89
N ALA A 51 0.74 27.97 -12.62
CA ALA A 51 1.36 27.23 -11.52
C ALA A 51 1.24 25.70 -11.70
N ARG A 52 0.25 25.21 -12.45
CA ARG A 52 0.13 23.77 -12.78
C ARG A 52 1.28 23.27 -13.65
N LEU A 53 1.82 24.12 -14.53
CA LEU A 53 3.01 23.77 -15.32
C LEU A 53 4.26 23.73 -14.45
N HIS A 54 4.38 24.59 -13.43
CA HIS A 54 5.47 24.51 -12.45
C HIS A 54 5.42 23.20 -11.66
N VAL A 55 4.23 22.81 -11.15
CA VAL A 55 4.04 21.52 -10.48
C VAL A 55 4.38 20.35 -11.42
N ALA A 56 3.87 20.40 -12.65
CA ALA A 56 4.14 19.36 -13.64
C ALA A 56 5.64 19.26 -13.96
N ALA A 57 6.36 20.38 -14.04
CA ALA A 57 7.80 20.39 -14.28
C ALA A 57 8.57 19.73 -13.13
N VAL A 58 8.22 20.00 -11.87
CA VAL A 58 8.83 19.34 -10.71
C VAL A 58 8.58 17.83 -10.75
N LEU A 59 7.32 17.41 -10.93
CA LEU A 59 6.96 16.00 -10.96
C LEU A 59 7.58 15.24 -12.14
N LEU A 60 7.67 15.86 -13.33
CA LEU A 60 8.35 15.26 -14.48
C LEU A 60 9.86 15.15 -14.28
N THR A 61 10.48 16.14 -13.62
CA THR A 61 11.91 16.07 -13.26
C THR A 61 12.15 14.93 -12.28
N LEU A 62 11.30 14.79 -11.27
CA LEU A 62 11.39 13.67 -10.32
C LEU A 62 11.14 12.32 -11.00
N GLN A 63 10.24 12.24 -11.98
CA GLN A 63 10.07 11.02 -12.78
C GLN A 63 11.29 10.72 -13.63
N LEU A 64 11.92 11.72 -14.25
CA LEU A 64 13.14 11.53 -15.02
C LEU A 64 14.27 10.97 -14.13
N LEU A 65 14.44 11.54 -12.93
CA LEU A 65 15.35 10.97 -11.93
C LEU A 65 14.92 9.56 -11.52
N GLY A 66 13.62 9.34 -11.36
CA GLY A 66 12.96 8.06 -11.17
C GLY A 66 13.43 6.99 -12.14
N GLN A 67 13.39 7.32 -13.42
CA GLN A 67 13.71 6.42 -14.53
C GLN A 67 15.21 6.22 -14.73
N THR A 68 16.06 7.09 -14.21
CA THR A 68 17.50 7.09 -14.51
C THR A 68 18.38 6.71 -13.33
N VAL A 69 18.13 7.26 -12.14
CA VAL A 69 19.04 7.13 -10.99
C VAL A 69 18.36 6.65 -9.71
N LEU A 70 17.03 6.78 -9.60
CA LEU A 70 16.29 6.40 -8.39
C LEU A 70 15.64 5.01 -8.47
N GLY A 71 15.77 4.31 -9.61
CA GLY A 71 15.33 2.92 -9.72
C GLY A 71 13.82 2.71 -9.69
N PHE A 72 13.01 3.66 -10.17
CA PHE A 72 11.54 3.55 -10.09
C PHE A 72 11.04 2.33 -10.86
N ARG A 73 10.17 1.56 -10.20
CA ARG A 73 9.45 0.38 -10.72
C ARG A 73 8.21 0.79 -11.52
N LEU A 74 8.42 1.66 -12.49
CA LEU A 74 7.38 2.31 -13.30
C LEU A 74 7.89 2.43 -14.73
N SER A 75 7.09 2.04 -15.72
CA SER A 75 7.45 2.17 -17.13
C SER A 75 7.14 3.57 -17.68
N VAL A 76 7.90 3.98 -18.70
CA VAL A 76 7.62 5.18 -19.49
C VAL A 76 6.27 5.05 -20.21
N ALA A 77 5.91 3.86 -20.67
CA ALA A 77 4.60 3.62 -21.29
C ALA A 77 3.42 3.89 -20.33
N GLN A 78 3.49 3.42 -19.07
CA GLN A 78 2.47 3.72 -18.06
C GLN A 78 2.35 5.22 -17.78
N ILE A 79 3.46 5.95 -17.73
CA ILE A 79 3.46 7.43 -17.57
C ILE A 79 2.75 8.08 -18.75
N LEU A 80 3.21 7.82 -19.98
CA LEU A 80 2.70 8.46 -21.19
C LEU A 80 1.22 8.16 -21.42
N ILE A 81 0.78 6.94 -21.15
CA ILE A 81 -0.64 6.56 -21.29
C ILE A 81 -1.48 7.25 -20.21
N SER A 82 -1.01 7.34 -18.96
CA SER A 82 -1.73 8.07 -17.91
C SER A 82 -1.92 9.54 -18.25
N LEU A 83 -0.87 10.19 -18.77
CA LEU A 83 -0.92 11.55 -19.29
C LEU A 83 -1.92 11.68 -20.45
N ALA A 84 -1.84 10.77 -21.43
CA ALA A 84 -2.70 10.77 -22.61
C ALA A 84 -4.17 10.58 -22.26
N VAL A 85 -4.50 9.65 -21.35
CA VAL A 85 -5.88 9.41 -20.90
C VAL A 85 -6.43 10.62 -20.16
N GLY A 86 -5.66 11.19 -19.23
CA GLY A 86 -6.08 12.40 -18.52
C GLY A 86 -6.31 13.57 -19.48
N ALA A 87 -5.38 13.78 -20.42
CA ALA A 87 -5.49 14.80 -21.45
C ALA A 87 -6.71 14.59 -22.35
N LEU A 88 -6.94 13.36 -22.80
CA LEU A 88 -8.05 12.98 -23.67
C LEU A 88 -9.39 13.20 -22.99
N ILE A 89 -9.55 12.76 -21.74
CA ILE A 89 -10.82 12.96 -21.00
C ILE A 89 -11.10 14.45 -20.82
N GLU A 90 -10.10 15.25 -20.43
CA GLU A 90 -10.27 16.70 -20.30
C GLU A 90 -10.63 17.37 -21.63
N PHE A 91 -9.94 16.98 -22.71
CA PHE A 91 -10.22 17.50 -24.04
C PHE A 91 -11.64 17.14 -24.50
N VAL A 92 -12.07 15.89 -24.33
CA VAL A 92 -13.42 15.42 -24.68
C VAL A 92 -14.48 16.21 -23.89
N VAL A 93 -14.30 16.34 -22.58
CA VAL A 93 -15.24 17.12 -21.75
C VAL A 93 -15.28 18.57 -22.21
N ALA A 94 -14.14 19.22 -22.40
CA ALA A 94 -14.07 20.62 -22.84
C ALA A 94 -14.68 20.84 -24.24
N PHE A 95 -14.41 19.92 -25.17
CA PHE A 95 -14.90 20.02 -26.54
C PHE A 95 -16.42 19.83 -26.62
N PHE A 96 -16.97 18.82 -25.94
CA PHE A 96 -18.39 18.51 -26.01
C PHE A 96 -19.25 19.37 -25.09
N LYS A 97 -18.82 19.58 -23.85
CA LYS A 97 -19.58 20.32 -22.84
C LYS A 97 -19.36 21.82 -22.92
N ASP A 98 -18.10 22.24 -22.97
CA ASP A 98 -17.75 23.66 -22.83
C ASP A 98 -17.58 24.38 -24.17
N LYS A 99 -17.52 23.63 -25.29
CA LYS A 99 -17.28 24.14 -26.65
C LYS A 99 -15.97 24.93 -26.76
N VAL A 100 -14.96 24.50 -26.03
CA VAL A 100 -13.62 25.11 -26.01
C VAL A 100 -12.59 24.08 -26.45
N ILE A 101 -11.62 24.51 -27.24
CA ILE A 101 -10.40 23.76 -27.53
C ILE A 101 -9.32 24.32 -26.59
N LEU A 102 -8.98 23.57 -25.56
CA LEU A 102 -8.01 23.99 -24.55
C LEU A 102 -6.82 23.03 -24.48
N TRP A 103 -5.68 23.57 -24.05
CA TRP A 103 -4.55 22.76 -23.60
C TRP A 103 -4.93 22.04 -22.29
N PRO A 104 -4.93 20.69 -22.24
CA PRO A 104 -5.47 19.94 -21.11
C PRO A 104 -4.48 19.84 -19.94
N ALA A 105 -4.01 20.98 -19.44
CA ALA A 105 -3.02 21.06 -18.36
C ALA A 105 -3.45 20.31 -17.09
N SER A 106 -4.75 20.32 -16.77
CA SER A 106 -5.22 19.75 -15.52
C SER A 106 -5.47 18.24 -15.62
N GLY A 107 -5.86 17.75 -16.80
CA GLY A 107 -5.91 16.33 -17.14
C GLY A 107 -4.51 15.73 -17.20
N LEU A 108 -3.55 16.43 -17.83
CA LEU A 108 -2.15 16.05 -17.83
C LEU A 108 -1.59 15.97 -16.40
N LEU A 109 -1.84 16.99 -15.56
CA LEU A 109 -1.38 16.96 -14.17
C LEU A 109 -2.01 15.80 -13.36
N THR A 110 -3.30 15.51 -13.58
CA THR A 110 -3.98 14.38 -12.92
C THR A 110 -3.36 13.05 -13.34
N GLY A 111 -3.16 12.83 -14.64
CA GLY A 111 -2.47 11.65 -15.16
C GLY A 111 -1.04 11.52 -14.65
N ASN A 112 -0.33 12.65 -14.54
CA ASN A 112 1.04 12.70 -14.04
C ASN A 112 1.12 12.32 -12.56
N SER A 113 0.22 12.88 -11.74
CA SER A 113 0.12 12.57 -10.30
C SER A 113 -0.25 11.11 -10.07
N THR A 114 -1.20 10.57 -10.85
CA THR A 114 -1.54 9.14 -10.79
C THR A 114 -0.35 8.26 -11.16
N ALA A 115 0.32 8.51 -12.29
CA ALA A 115 1.48 7.72 -12.71
C ALA A 115 2.64 7.82 -11.72
N PHE A 116 2.84 8.99 -11.10
CA PHE A 116 3.89 9.18 -10.11
C PHE A 116 3.69 8.26 -8.91
N ILE A 117 2.47 8.13 -8.39
CA ILE A 117 2.18 7.43 -7.13
C ILE A 117 1.86 5.95 -7.37
N LEU A 118 1.16 5.60 -8.45
CA LEU A 118 0.72 4.23 -8.68
C LEU A 118 1.86 3.35 -9.20
N ARG A 119 2.05 2.19 -8.58
CA ARG A 119 2.87 1.09 -9.07
C ARG A 119 1.98 -0.14 -9.25
N THR A 120 2.38 -1.00 -10.17
CA THR A 120 1.76 -2.31 -10.37
C THR A 120 2.83 -3.37 -10.15
N PRO A 121 2.62 -4.29 -9.19
CA PRO A 121 3.61 -5.30 -8.91
C PRO A 121 3.98 -6.12 -10.14
N GLY A 122 5.27 -6.43 -10.29
CA GLY A 122 5.84 -7.11 -11.46
C GLY A 122 6.33 -6.20 -12.58
N THR A 123 6.12 -4.88 -12.51
CA THR A 123 6.88 -3.92 -13.34
C THR A 123 8.26 -3.72 -12.73
N LEU A 124 9.33 -4.04 -13.46
CA LEU A 124 10.70 -3.87 -12.98
C LEU A 124 11.31 -2.57 -13.49
N HIS A 125 12.33 -2.08 -12.78
CA HIS A 125 13.11 -0.96 -13.28
C HIS A 125 13.87 -1.37 -14.56
N GLY A 126 13.83 -0.52 -15.58
CA GLY A 126 14.40 -0.82 -16.91
C GLY A 126 13.37 -1.32 -17.93
N ASP A 127 12.17 -1.74 -17.48
CA ASP A 127 11.07 -2.16 -18.36
C ASP A 127 10.32 -0.95 -18.95
N TRP A 128 11.04 -0.03 -19.59
CA TRP A 128 10.53 1.30 -19.94
C TRP A 128 9.27 1.28 -20.83
N TRP A 129 9.06 0.22 -21.61
CA TRP A 129 7.93 0.11 -22.54
C TRP A 129 6.91 -0.97 -22.14
N SER A 130 6.99 -1.49 -20.92
CA SER A 130 6.03 -2.48 -20.43
C SER A 130 4.61 -1.90 -20.33
N LEU A 131 3.62 -2.70 -20.75
CA LEU A 131 2.19 -2.40 -20.60
C LEU A 131 1.55 -3.18 -19.45
N HIS A 132 2.37 -3.78 -18.57
CA HIS A 132 1.88 -4.53 -17.42
C HIS A 132 0.98 -3.66 -16.54
N GLY A 133 -0.17 -4.21 -16.13
CA GLY A 133 -1.12 -3.49 -15.28
C GLY A 133 -1.69 -2.19 -15.87
N ILE A 134 -1.53 -1.92 -17.17
CA ILE A 134 -1.92 -0.62 -17.77
C ILE A 134 -3.39 -0.29 -17.60
N TRP A 135 -4.26 -1.31 -17.61
CA TRP A 135 -5.69 -1.17 -17.38
C TRP A 135 -6.01 -0.56 -16.01
N ILE A 136 -5.17 -0.81 -15.00
CA ILE A 136 -5.28 -0.21 -13.66
C ILE A 136 -4.99 1.29 -13.76
N PHE A 137 -3.87 1.68 -14.38
CA PHE A 137 -3.52 3.10 -14.58
C PHE A 137 -4.63 3.86 -15.31
N VAL A 138 -5.15 3.30 -16.42
CA VAL A 138 -6.27 3.90 -17.16
C VAL A 138 -7.50 4.02 -16.29
N GLY A 139 -7.85 2.97 -15.54
CA GLY A 139 -8.98 2.96 -14.62
C GLY A 139 -8.87 4.04 -13.53
N VAL A 140 -7.69 4.17 -12.90
CA VAL A 140 -7.43 5.18 -11.87
C VAL A 140 -7.54 6.58 -12.43
N VAL A 141 -6.93 6.86 -13.59
CA VAL A 141 -7.03 8.18 -14.23
C VAL A 141 -8.49 8.47 -14.61
N ALA A 142 -9.22 7.50 -15.15
CA ALA A 142 -10.62 7.65 -15.50
C ALA A 142 -11.49 7.99 -14.29
N ILE A 143 -11.38 7.23 -13.19
CA ILE A 143 -12.10 7.48 -11.93
C ILE A 143 -11.75 8.86 -11.36
N SER A 144 -10.46 9.23 -11.41
CA SER A 144 -9.98 10.55 -10.96
C SER A 144 -10.65 11.68 -11.74
N MET A 145 -10.72 11.56 -13.07
CA MET A 145 -11.35 12.55 -13.93
C MET A 145 -12.88 12.56 -13.79
N ILE A 146 -13.51 11.40 -13.60
CA ILE A 146 -14.94 11.29 -13.29
C ILE A 146 -15.27 12.06 -12.00
N SER A 147 -14.48 11.85 -10.94
CA SER A 147 -14.63 12.59 -9.68
C SER A 147 -14.54 14.10 -9.89
N LYS A 148 -13.54 14.56 -10.64
CA LYS A 148 -13.32 15.98 -10.97
C LYS A 148 -14.54 16.63 -11.63
N TYR A 149 -15.15 15.94 -12.61
CA TYR A 149 -16.21 16.54 -13.43
C TYR A 149 -17.63 16.29 -12.89
N LEU A 150 -17.87 15.17 -12.21
CA LEU A 150 -19.19 14.79 -11.73
C LEU A 150 -19.42 15.13 -10.25
N ILE A 151 -18.39 15.00 -9.39
CA ILE A 151 -18.53 15.21 -7.94
C ILE A 151 -18.09 16.64 -7.58
N ARG A 152 -19.02 17.59 -7.73
CA ARG A 152 -18.74 19.02 -7.58
C ARG A 152 -19.73 19.71 -6.65
N TRP A 153 -19.23 20.70 -5.93
CA TRP A 153 -20.01 21.58 -5.07
C TRP A 153 -19.65 23.04 -5.36
N LYS A 154 -20.66 23.90 -5.59
CA LYS A 154 -20.47 25.33 -5.94
C LYS A 154 -19.42 25.56 -7.05
N GLY A 155 -19.43 24.71 -8.08
CA GLY A 155 -18.52 24.82 -9.23
C GLY A 155 -17.07 24.37 -8.95
N ARG A 156 -16.74 23.81 -7.78
CA ARG A 156 -15.43 23.22 -7.47
C ARG A 156 -15.57 21.71 -7.26
N HIS A 157 -14.56 20.92 -7.65
CA HIS A 157 -14.52 19.51 -7.27
C HIS A 157 -14.37 19.36 -5.76
N ILE A 158 -14.95 18.30 -5.20
CA ILE A 158 -14.92 18.05 -3.75
C ILE A 158 -13.58 17.46 -3.33
N PHE A 159 -13.16 16.41 -4.03
CA PHE A 159 -11.98 15.62 -3.71
C PHE A 159 -10.83 15.96 -4.63
N ASN A 160 -9.59 15.86 -4.14
CA ASN A 160 -8.44 15.83 -5.03
C ASN A 160 -8.63 14.63 -5.99
N PRO A 161 -8.68 14.87 -7.32
CA PRO A 161 -9.12 13.85 -8.27
C PRO A 161 -8.18 12.65 -8.30
N SER A 162 -6.86 12.86 -8.44
CA SER A 162 -5.89 11.76 -8.45
C SER A 162 -5.89 11.03 -7.11
N ASN A 163 -5.98 11.76 -5.99
CA ASN A 163 -6.00 11.15 -4.65
C ASN A 163 -7.17 10.19 -4.46
N LEU A 164 -8.37 10.60 -4.85
CA LEU A 164 -9.55 9.73 -4.73
C LEU A 164 -9.42 8.48 -5.60
N GLY A 165 -8.98 8.63 -6.85
CA GLY A 165 -8.79 7.48 -7.75
C GLY A 165 -7.78 6.48 -7.19
N LEU A 166 -6.65 6.97 -6.66
CA LEU A 166 -5.60 6.15 -6.07
C LEU A 166 -6.08 5.41 -4.83
N VAL A 167 -6.71 6.10 -3.87
CA VAL A 167 -7.24 5.48 -2.64
C VAL A 167 -8.26 4.39 -2.96
N LEU A 168 -9.18 4.65 -3.90
CA LEU A 168 -10.16 3.64 -4.32
C LEU A 168 -9.49 2.41 -4.93
N ALA A 169 -8.46 2.59 -5.75
CA ALA A 169 -7.72 1.49 -6.34
C ALA A 169 -6.95 0.67 -5.29
N PHE A 170 -6.25 1.34 -4.38
CA PHE A 170 -5.49 0.67 -3.32
C PHE A 170 -6.41 -0.14 -2.40
N VAL A 171 -7.54 0.42 -1.98
CA VAL A 171 -8.49 -0.30 -1.11
C VAL A 171 -9.18 -1.45 -1.86
N ALA A 172 -9.59 -1.25 -3.11
CA ALA A 172 -10.35 -2.26 -3.86
C ALA A 172 -9.47 -3.40 -4.41
N LEU A 173 -8.25 -3.10 -4.82
CA LEU A 173 -7.36 -4.05 -5.48
C LEU A 173 -6.28 -4.61 -4.53
N GLY A 174 -5.90 -3.86 -3.51
CA GLY A 174 -4.92 -4.29 -2.51
C GLY A 174 -3.48 -4.41 -3.03
N PRO A 175 -2.56 -4.89 -2.17
CA PRO A 175 -1.12 -5.01 -2.47
C PRO A 175 -0.79 -6.03 -3.57
N GLN A 176 -1.76 -6.88 -3.96
CA GLN A 176 -1.59 -7.88 -5.02
C GLN A 176 -1.52 -7.26 -6.42
N TYR A 177 -2.28 -6.20 -6.66
CA TYR A 177 -2.41 -5.59 -8.00
C TYR A 177 -1.90 -4.16 -8.04
N THR A 178 -1.81 -3.51 -6.88
CA THR A 178 -1.41 -2.12 -6.76
C THR A 178 -0.41 -1.96 -5.65
N GLU A 179 0.52 -1.04 -5.81
CA GLU A 179 1.41 -0.58 -4.77
C GLU A 179 1.44 0.96 -4.84
N PRO A 180 1.20 1.68 -3.75
CA PRO A 180 1.66 3.05 -3.66
C PRO A 180 3.18 3.07 -3.87
N MET A 181 3.72 4.13 -4.46
CA MET A 181 5.15 4.38 -4.57
C MET A 181 5.85 4.14 -3.22
N ASP A 182 7.11 3.70 -3.15
CA ASP A 182 7.82 3.46 -1.88
C ASP A 182 8.06 4.77 -1.08
N LEU A 183 8.15 4.71 0.26
CA LEU A 183 8.35 5.86 1.16
C LEU A 183 9.73 6.44 0.94
N PHE A 184 10.72 5.58 0.73
CA PHE A 184 12.08 5.93 0.36
C PHE A 184 12.44 5.25 -0.95
N TRP A 185 13.30 5.91 -1.74
CA TRP A 185 13.57 5.48 -3.11
C TRP A 185 14.97 4.89 -3.26
N ILE A 186 15.98 5.55 -2.68
CA ILE A 186 17.36 5.07 -2.63
C ILE A 186 18.02 5.48 -1.29
N PRO A 187 19.13 4.83 -0.88
CA PRO A 187 19.92 5.27 0.26
C PRO A 187 20.39 6.73 0.13
N MET A 188 20.71 7.36 1.25
CA MET A 188 21.21 8.73 1.26
C MET A 188 22.54 8.85 0.48
N GLY A 189 22.54 9.73 -0.51
CA GLY A 189 23.68 9.98 -1.40
C GLY A 189 23.42 11.20 -2.28
N PRO A 190 24.34 11.54 -3.21
CA PRO A 190 24.26 12.77 -4.01
C PRO A 190 22.93 12.91 -4.77
N TRP A 191 22.45 11.83 -5.38
CA TRP A 191 21.18 11.83 -6.14
C TRP A 191 19.96 12.00 -5.25
N MET A 192 19.97 11.45 -4.02
CA MET A 192 18.88 11.66 -3.09
C MET A 192 18.88 13.10 -2.53
N ILE A 193 20.05 13.70 -2.31
CA ILE A 193 20.18 15.11 -1.90
C ILE A 193 19.63 16.05 -2.99
N VAL A 194 20.00 15.82 -4.26
CA VAL A 194 19.47 16.57 -5.40
C VAL A 194 17.96 16.42 -5.48
N THR A 195 17.46 15.21 -5.29
CA THR A 195 16.02 14.90 -5.28
C THR A 195 15.28 15.69 -4.19
N TYR A 196 15.78 15.69 -2.95
CA TYR A 196 15.21 16.50 -1.88
C TYR A 196 15.29 18.00 -2.17
N ALA A 197 16.40 18.49 -2.74
CA ALA A 197 16.53 19.89 -3.11
C ALA A 197 15.45 20.32 -4.12
N ILE A 198 15.24 19.52 -5.18
CA ILE A 198 14.19 19.76 -6.18
C ILE A 198 12.80 19.73 -5.52
N LEU A 199 12.56 18.73 -4.68
CA LEU A 199 11.29 18.50 -4.01
C LEU A 199 10.91 19.64 -3.05
N ILE A 200 11.81 19.97 -2.12
CA ILE A 200 11.59 20.97 -1.07
C ILE A 200 11.57 22.38 -1.66
N VAL A 201 12.54 22.72 -2.52
CA VAL A 201 12.57 24.06 -3.14
C VAL A 201 11.38 24.25 -4.06
N GLY A 202 11.07 23.25 -4.90
CA GLY A 202 9.89 23.29 -5.77
C GLY A 202 8.60 23.43 -4.99
N GLY A 203 8.42 22.62 -3.94
CA GLY A 203 7.26 22.64 -3.07
C GLY A 203 7.06 23.99 -2.38
N LEU A 204 8.12 24.52 -1.73
CA LEU A 204 8.06 25.81 -1.02
C LEU A 204 7.80 26.99 -1.96
N LEU A 205 8.42 27.02 -3.15
CA LEU A 205 8.20 28.10 -4.12
C LEU A 205 6.76 28.13 -4.61
N ILE A 206 6.20 26.96 -4.95
CA ILE A 206 4.81 26.82 -5.41
C ILE A 206 3.85 27.13 -4.26
N GLY A 207 4.09 26.59 -3.06
CA GLY A 207 3.31 26.86 -1.86
C GLY A 207 3.31 28.35 -1.48
N TRP A 208 4.43 29.04 -1.66
CA TRP A 208 4.53 30.49 -1.50
C TRP A 208 3.67 31.23 -2.53
N GLU A 209 3.83 30.92 -3.82
CA GLU A 209 3.11 31.57 -4.92
C GLU A 209 1.59 31.44 -4.75
N LEU A 210 1.13 30.27 -4.31
CA LEU A 210 -0.29 29.95 -4.10
C LEU A 210 -0.83 30.33 -2.72
N LYS A 211 0.03 30.82 -1.81
CA LYS A 211 -0.29 31.14 -0.41
C LYS A 211 -0.88 29.93 0.34
N LEU A 212 -0.22 28.79 0.20
CA LEU A 212 -0.59 27.50 0.79
C LEU A 212 0.40 27.01 1.86
N LEU A 213 1.52 27.71 2.07
CA LEU A 213 2.53 27.35 3.09
C LEU A 213 1.95 27.11 4.50
N GLY A 214 0.91 27.86 4.90
CA GLY A 214 0.25 27.63 6.19
C GLY A 214 -0.41 26.26 6.28
N LEU A 215 -1.04 25.78 5.21
CA LEU A 215 -1.62 24.44 5.16
C LEU A 215 -0.53 23.36 5.22
N GLU A 216 0.55 23.54 4.47
CA GLU A 216 1.69 22.60 4.44
C GLU A 216 2.34 22.48 5.82
N LEU A 217 2.59 23.63 6.48
CA LEU A 217 3.12 23.67 7.84
C LEU A 217 2.17 23.01 8.84
N GLY A 218 0.86 23.30 8.75
CA GLY A 218 -0.15 22.68 9.61
C GLY A 218 -0.13 21.16 9.48
N PHE A 219 -0.09 20.65 8.24
CA PHE A 219 0.03 19.21 8.00
C PHE A 219 1.32 18.63 8.60
N MET A 220 2.48 19.19 8.28
CA MET A 220 3.78 18.67 8.73
C MET A 220 3.91 18.65 10.25
N VAL A 221 3.46 19.72 10.94
CA VAL A 221 3.51 19.82 12.40
C VAL A 221 2.58 18.78 13.04
N ALA A 222 1.32 18.70 12.60
CA ALA A 222 0.37 17.74 13.16
C ALA A 222 0.80 16.29 12.91
N PHE A 223 1.27 15.99 11.70
CA PHE A 223 1.73 14.66 11.35
C PHE A 223 2.95 14.26 12.19
N ALA A 224 4.01 15.07 12.19
CA ALA A 224 5.24 14.75 12.91
C ALA A 224 5.02 14.65 14.43
N ALA A 225 4.28 15.59 15.03
CA ALA A 225 3.97 15.56 16.45
C ALA A 225 3.01 14.40 16.80
N GLY A 226 2.00 14.16 15.96
CA GLY A 226 1.03 13.08 16.17
C GLY A 226 1.68 11.71 16.13
N VAL A 227 2.53 11.43 15.14
CA VAL A 227 3.28 10.16 15.07
C VAL A 227 4.21 10.03 16.26
N ALA A 228 4.92 11.09 16.67
CA ALA A 228 5.79 11.05 17.85
C ALA A 228 5.01 10.68 19.12
N ILE A 229 3.83 11.28 19.33
CA ILE A 229 2.97 10.99 20.48
C ILE A 229 2.45 9.54 20.42
N ALA A 230 2.02 9.07 19.25
CA ALA A 230 1.52 7.70 19.07
C ALA A 230 2.59 6.66 19.39
N LEU A 231 3.79 6.81 18.80
CA LEU A 231 4.89 5.85 18.95
C LEU A 231 5.59 5.92 20.32
N ALA A 232 5.56 7.09 20.99
CA ALA A 232 6.03 7.19 22.37
C ALA A 232 5.17 6.37 23.33
N ALA A 233 3.86 6.23 23.04
CA ALA A 233 2.95 5.43 23.85
C ALA A 233 2.99 3.94 23.48
N VAL A 234 3.28 3.61 22.21
CA VAL A 234 3.35 2.23 21.70
C VAL A 234 4.66 2.03 20.92
N PRO A 235 5.80 1.80 21.60
CA PRO A 235 7.10 1.63 20.95
C PRO A 235 7.16 0.40 20.03
N ASP A 236 6.33 -0.61 20.32
CA ASP A 236 6.24 -1.87 19.57
C ASP A 236 5.44 -1.75 18.26
N HIS A 237 4.90 -0.57 17.95
CA HIS A 237 4.31 -0.31 16.64
C HIS A 237 5.43 -0.25 15.59
N CYS A 238 5.43 -1.25 14.72
CA CYS A 238 6.44 -1.43 13.69
C CYS A 238 5.81 -1.45 12.29
N MET A 239 6.56 -1.01 11.29
CA MET A 239 6.18 -1.11 9.89
C MET A 239 7.24 -1.87 9.10
N VAL A 240 6.79 -2.79 8.26
CA VAL A 240 7.65 -3.49 7.29
C VAL A 240 7.53 -2.79 5.93
N ALA A 241 8.68 -2.58 5.28
CA ALA A 241 8.79 -1.94 3.99
C ALA A 241 9.69 -2.75 3.03
N SER A 242 9.42 -2.65 1.73
CA SER A 242 10.14 -3.42 0.69
C SER A 242 11.64 -3.09 0.64
N TRP A 243 11.97 -1.83 0.91
CA TRP A 243 13.29 -1.24 0.83
C TRP A 243 14.05 -1.22 2.17
N HIS A 244 13.45 -1.73 3.25
CA HIS A 244 14.05 -1.73 4.59
C HIS A 244 14.07 -3.12 5.23
N VAL A 245 15.26 -3.70 5.41
CA VAL A 245 15.48 -5.12 5.77
C VAL A 245 14.83 -5.52 7.10
N THR A 246 14.62 -4.59 8.02
CA THR A 246 14.05 -4.87 9.35
C THR A 246 12.73 -4.13 9.55
N PRO A 247 11.80 -4.64 10.37
CA PRO A 247 10.68 -3.84 10.82
C PRO A 247 11.21 -2.56 11.49
N MET A 248 10.74 -1.41 11.05
CA MET A 248 11.11 -0.12 11.62
C MET A 248 10.10 0.21 12.70
N CYS A 249 10.57 0.46 13.93
CA CYS A 249 9.71 0.71 15.08
C CYS A 249 10.09 2.02 15.77
N GLY A 250 9.22 2.54 16.64
CA GLY A 250 9.52 3.67 17.52
C GLY A 250 10.17 4.88 16.81
N GLN A 251 11.36 5.29 17.28
CA GLN A 251 12.05 6.48 16.77
C GLN A 251 12.48 6.36 15.30
N GLU A 252 12.91 5.17 14.87
CA GLU A 252 13.32 4.94 13.48
C GLU A 252 12.13 5.11 12.54
N LEU A 253 10.99 4.50 12.89
CA LEU A 253 9.76 4.65 12.14
C LEU A 253 9.29 6.12 12.08
N TRP A 254 9.39 6.84 13.19
CA TRP A 254 9.08 8.27 13.20
C TRP A 254 9.96 9.05 12.20
N GLN A 255 11.28 8.83 12.23
CA GLN A 255 12.21 9.50 11.33
C GLN A 255 11.89 9.18 9.88
N VAL A 256 11.65 7.91 9.56
CA VAL A 256 11.30 7.45 8.23
C VAL A 256 10.01 8.10 7.73
N LEU A 257 8.95 8.08 8.53
CA LEU A 257 7.67 8.68 8.12
C LEU A 257 7.82 10.19 7.88
N VAL A 258 8.42 10.92 8.82
CA VAL A 258 8.52 12.39 8.77
C VAL A 258 9.47 12.89 7.67
N THR A 259 10.54 12.15 7.39
CA THR A 259 11.54 12.55 6.38
C THR A 259 11.30 11.92 5.02
N SER A 260 10.26 11.09 4.86
CA SER A 260 9.96 10.40 3.60
C SER A 260 9.77 11.37 2.43
N PRO A 261 10.47 11.18 1.29
CA PRO A 261 10.22 11.97 0.08
C PRO A 261 8.79 11.83 -0.43
N GLU A 262 8.15 10.66 -0.27
CA GLU A 262 6.75 10.51 -0.67
C GLU A 262 5.81 11.32 0.24
N LEU A 263 6.06 11.34 1.56
CA LEU A 263 5.26 12.19 2.46
C LEU A 263 5.40 13.67 2.08
N LEU A 264 6.60 14.11 1.70
CA LEU A 264 6.83 15.46 1.22
C LEU A 264 6.11 15.73 -0.12
N ILE A 265 6.03 14.75 -1.03
CA ILE A 265 5.20 14.89 -2.24
C ILE A 265 3.74 15.08 -1.88
N PHE A 266 3.23 14.26 -0.95
CA PHE A 266 1.88 14.41 -0.45
C PHE A 266 1.67 15.82 0.14
N ALA A 267 2.56 16.26 1.02
CA ALA A 267 2.49 17.56 1.68
C ALA A 267 2.55 18.75 0.72
N PHE A 268 3.43 18.72 -0.29
CA PHE A 268 3.67 19.87 -1.18
C PHE A 268 2.84 19.87 -2.48
N PHE A 269 2.43 18.71 -2.99
CA PHE A 269 1.80 18.61 -4.31
C PHE A 269 0.42 17.95 -4.30
N MET A 270 0.03 17.28 -3.22
CA MET A 270 -1.25 16.58 -3.13
C MET A 270 -2.26 17.30 -2.23
N VAL A 271 -1.87 17.60 -0.98
CA VAL A 271 -2.69 18.34 -0.02
C VAL A 271 -2.98 19.76 -0.51
N PRO A 272 -2.02 20.53 -1.07
CA PRO A 272 -2.22 21.91 -1.48
C PRO A 272 -2.96 22.06 -2.84
N ASP A 273 -4.11 21.40 -3.04
CA ASP A 273 -4.98 21.68 -4.19
C ASP A 273 -5.91 22.87 -3.87
N PRO A 274 -5.74 24.05 -4.52
CA PRO A 274 -6.51 25.25 -4.21
C PRO A 274 -8.03 25.10 -4.42
N ARG A 275 -8.49 24.08 -5.15
CA ARG A 275 -9.92 23.83 -5.38
C ARG A 275 -10.55 22.98 -4.27
N THR A 276 -9.77 22.18 -3.55
CA THR A 276 -10.26 21.24 -2.53
C THR A 276 -10.06 21.76 -1.10
N VAL A 277 -9.18 22.73 -0.89
CA VAL A 277 -8.91 23.32 0.42
C VAL A 277 -9.81 24.54 0.72
N PRO A 278 -9.94 24.97 2.00
CA PRO A 278 -10.63 26.21 2.35
C PRO A 278 -9.99 27.48 1.77
N ASP A 279 -10.76 28.57 1.66
CA ASP A 279 -10.28 29.84 1.10
C ASP A 279 -9.45 30.67 2.11
N GLY A 280 -9.79 30.64 3.41
CA GLY A 280 -9.11 31.40 4.47
C GLY A 280 -7.76 30.84 4.91
N GLN A 281 -6.81 31.70 5.26
CA GLN A 281 -5.45 31.30 5.67
C GLN A 281 -5.43 30.52 7.00
N ALA A 282 -6.24 30.93 7.97
CA ALA A 282 -6.38 30.20 9.23
C ALA A 282 -7.07 28.86 8.99
N ALA A 283 -8.14 28.84 8.19
CA ALA A 283 -8.85 27.62 7.83
C ALA A 283 -7.96 26.61 7.08
N ARG A 284 -7.04 27.09 6.23
CA ARG A 284 -6.01 26.28 5.55
C ARG A 284 -5.05 25.62 6.52
N PHE A 285 -4.53 26.36 7.50
CA PHE A 285 -3.66 25.80 8.54
C PHE A 285 -4.38 24.73 9.36
N VAL A 286 -5.61 25.01 9.81
CA VAL A 286 -6.43 24.04 10.56
C VAL A 286 -6.79 22.82 9.71
N PHE A 287 -7.10 23.00 8.43
CA PHE A 287 -7.31 21.89 7.51
C PHE A 287 -6.07 21.00 7.39
N GLY A 288 -4.88 21.59 7.28
CA GLY A 288 -3.61 20.86 7.32
C GLY A 288 -3.44 20.06 8.61
N LEU A 289 -3.69 20.68 9.78
CA LEU A 289 -3.65 19.97 11.07
C LEU A 289 -4.58 18.75 11.09
N LEU A 290 -5.81 18.90 10.61
CA LEU A 290 -6.82 17.84 10.58
C LEU A 290 -6.40 16.69 9.65
N VAL A 291 -5.87 17.00 8.46
CA VAL A 291 -5.32 15.98 7.55
C VAL A 291 -4.18 15.23 8.24
N GLY A 292 -3.25 15.94 8.89
CA GLY A 292 -2.13 15.35 9.62
C GLY A 292 -2.59 14.42 10.72
N LEU A 293 -3.46 14.87 11.62
CA LEU A 293 -4.00 14.06 12.72
C LEU A 293 -4.77 12.84 12.21
N LEU A 294 -5.60 13.02 11.18
CA LEU A 294 -6.36 11.92 10.59
C LEU A 294 -5.45 10.90 9.92
N ALA A 295 -4.36 11.33 9.28
CA ALA A 295 -3.36 10.42 8.75
C ALA A 295 -2.74 9.56 9.86
N VAL A 296 -2.40 10.15 11.01
CA VAL A 296 -1.87 9.39 12.17
C VAL A 296 -2.88 8.39 12.72
N VAL A 297 -4.15 8.80 12.88
CA VAL A 297 -5.22 7.88 13.31
C VAL A 297 -5.38 6.70 12.36
N LEU A 298 -5.36 6.95 11.05
CA LEU A 298 -5.59 5.91 10.04
C LEU A 298 -4.37 4.99 9.83
N LEU A 299 -3.15 5.50 9.99
CA LEU A 299 -1.94 4.68 9.86
C LEU A 299 -1.62 3.90 11.14
N GLY A 300 -2.13 4.32 12.30
CA GLY A 300 -1.96 3.61 13.57
C GLY A 300 -2.19 2.10 13.50
N PRO A 301 -3.29 1.58 12.92
CA PRO A 301 -3.53 0.13 12.85
C PRO A 301 -2.70 -0.60 11.79
N THR A 302 -1.86 0.10 11.02
CA THR A 302 -1.18 -0.45 9.86
C THR A 302 0.26 -0.83 10.19
N ALA A 303 0.74 -1.97 9.70
CA ALA A 303 2.13 -2.40 9.88
C ALA A 303 2.80 -2.82 8.56
N LEU A 304 2.16 -2.49 7.43
CA LEU A 304 2.72 -2.59 6.08
C LEU A 304 2.77 -1.20 5.46
N GLU A 305 3.86 -0.91 4.77
CA GLU A 305 4.03 0.32 3.98
C GLU A 305 2.84 0.61 3.06
N PHE A 306 2.31 -0.43 2.40
CA PHE A 306 1.13 -0.32 1.52
C PHE A 306 -0.06 0.34 2.24
N TRP A 307 -0.41 -0.17 3.42
CA TRP A 307 -1.55 0.32 4.20
C TRP A 307 -1.25 1.65 4.86
N THR A 308 -0.02 1.87 5.34
CA THR A 308 0.44 3.16 5.85
C THR A 308 0.24 4.27 4.83
N LYS A 309 0.67 4.05 3.58
CA LYS A 309 0.49 5.04 2.49
C LYS A 309 -0.97 5.21 2.11
N THR A 310 -1.70 4.12 2.01
CA THR A 310 -3.14 4.16 1.71
C THR A 310 -3.89 4.97 2.76
N ALA A 311 -3.55 4.81 4.04
CA ALA A 311 -4.09 5.57 5.16
C ALA A 311 -3.76 7.08 5.07
N ILE A 312 -2.50 7.42 4.77
CA ILE A 312 -2.08 8.82 4.57
C ILE A 312 -2.88 9.45 3.42
N LEU A 313 -3.02 8.79 2.28
CA LEU A 313 -3.81 9.30 1.15
C LEU A 313 -5.30 9.39 1.46
N ALA A 314 -5.86 8.39 2.16
CA ALA A 314 -7.26 8.35 2.58
C ALA A 314 -7.61 9.49 3.55
N SER A 315 -6.66 9.92 4.38
CA SER A 315 -6.84 11.07 5.28
C SER A 315 -7.27 12.33 4.52
N LEU A 316 -6.65 12.61 3.37
CA LEU A 316 -7.00 13.76 2.54
C LEU A 316 -8.38 13.57 1.88
N VAL A 317 -8.74 12.35 1.45
CA VAL A 317 -10.08 12.07 0.91
C VAL A 317 -11.15 12.40 1.95
N ILE A 318 -11.00 11.90 3.17
CA ILE A 318 -11.95 12.11 4.27
C ILE A 318 -11.98 13.60 4.66
N ALA A 319 -10.82 14.25 4.81
CA ALA A 319 -10.76 15.67 5.11
C ALA A 319 -11.45 16.52 4.02
N CYS A 320 -11.26 16.20 2.74
CA CYS A 320 -11.95 16.84 1.63
C CYS A 320 -13.48 16.67 1.69
N ALA A 321 -14.00 15.52 2.15
CA ALA A 321 -15.44 15.34 2.39
C ALA A 321 -15.93 16.22 3.55
N LEU A 322 -15.17 16.26 4.65
CA LEU A 322 -15.53 16.97 5.88
C LEU A 322 -15.33 18.50 5.79
N ARG A 323 -14.61 18.99 4.77
CA ARG A 323 -14.23 20.39 4.62
C ARG A 323 -15.40 21.38 4.67
N PHE A 324 -16.60 20.96 4.23
CA PHE A 324 -17.77 21.84 4.22
C PHE A 324 -18.28 22.12 5.63
N GLY A 325 -18.21 21.14 6.52
CA GLY A 325 -18.47 21.33 7.94
C GLY A 325 -17.43 22.25 8.57
N LEU A 326 -16.15 22.02 8.26
CA LEU A 326 -15.06 22.86 8.73
C LEU A 326 -15.18 24.32 8.28
N ALA A 327 -15.50 24.55 7.01
CA ALA A 327 -15.68 25.90 6.46
C ALA A 327 -16.83 26.65 7.16
N ARG A 328 -17.93 25.96 7.49
CA ARG A 328 -19.03 26.56 8.27
C ARG A 328 -18.60 26.87 9.70
N LEU A 329 -17.83 25.99 10.33
CA LEU A 329 -17.34 26.14 11.70
C LEU A 329 -16.35 27.30 11.85
N LEU A 330 -15.48 27.49 10.84
CA LEU A 330 -14.41 28.47 10.86
C LEU A 330 -14.77 29.79 10.16
N ALA A 331 -15.92 29.90 9.48
CA ALA A 331 -16.37 31.16 8.86
C ALA A 331 -16.31 32.38 9.82
N PRO A 332 -16.67 32.27 11.11
CA PRO A 332 -16.57 33.41 12.05
C PRO A 332 -15.13 33.86 12.35
N LEU A 333 -14.14 32.98 12.17
CA LEU A 333 -12.72 33.28 12.38
C LEU A 333 -12.12 34.06 11.22
N ASP A 334 -12.48 33.68 9.99
CA ASP A 334 -11.98 34.33 8.77
C ASP A 334 -12.58 35.75 8.60
N GLU A 335 -13.78 35.99 9.14
CA GLU A 335 -14.44 37.31 9.11
C GLU A 335 -14.05 38.24 10.27
N ALA A 336 -13.43 37.71 11.33
CA ALA A 336 -13.05 38.49 12.50
C ALA A 336 -11.64 39.08 12.32
N GLY A 337 -11.54 40.42 12.20
CA GLY A 337 -10.28 41.16 12.07
C GLY A 337 -9.35 41.16 13.31
N GLY A 338 -9.43 40.15 14.19
CA GLY A 338 -8.55 40.01 15.37
C GLY A 338 -8.83 38.77 16.24
N ARG A 339 -7.77 38.19 16.83
CA ARG A 339 -7.79 36.93 17.62
C ARG A 339 -8.79 36.94 18.79
N LEU A 340 -8.92 38.06 19.49
CA LEU A 340 -9.84 38.23 20.64
C LEU A 340 -11.32 38.31 20.23
N ALA A 341 -11.63 38.97 19.12
CA ALA A 341 -13.00 39.06 18.59
C ALA A 341 -13.47 37.73 17.99
N ALA A 342 -12.54 36.99 17.39
CA ALA A 342 -12.76 35.67 16.83
C ALA A 342 -13.08 34.64 17.92
N MET A 343 -12.31 34.63 19.02
CA MET A 343 -12.50 33.75 20.17
C MET A 343 -13.84 33.99 20.90
N ARG A 344 -14.33 35.23 20.90
CA ARG A 344 -15.65 35.60 21.45
C ARG A 344 -16.83 35.20 20.56
N ARG A 345 -16.63 35.12 19.23
CA ARG A 345 -17.65 34.76 18.24
C ARG A 345 -17.77 33.25 17.98
N ILE A 346 -16.75 32.47 18.29
CA ILE A 346 -16.73 31.02 18.09
C ILE A 346 -17.75 30.30 19.00
N GLY A 347 -18.12 30.84 20.16
CA GLY A 347 -19.14 30.25 21.03
C GLY A 347 -18.90 28.75 21.31
N TRP A 348 -19.94 27.92 21.12
CA TRP A 348 -19.92 26.46 21.34
C TRP A 348 -19.00 25.67 20.38
N ALA A 349 -18.53 26.27 19.29
CA ALA A 349 -17.62 25.61 18.35
C ALA A 349 -16.20 25.44 18.93
N ALA A 350 -15.76 26.29 19.84
CA ALA A 350 -14.44 26.20 20.48
C ALA A 350 -14.31 24.92 21.34
N PRO A 351 -15.20 24.65 22.31
CA PRO A 351 -15.14 23.41 23.08
C PRO A 351 -15.39 22.16 22.21
N ALA A 352 -16.18 22.25 21.14
CA ALA A 352 -16.34 21.14 20.19
C ALA A 352 -15.05 20.84 19.42
N VAL A 353 -14.34 21.85 18.90
CA VAL A 353 -13.04 21.67 18.25
C VAL A 353 -11.99 21.15 19.22
N LEU A 354 -11.95 21.70 20.45
CA LEU A 354 -11.07 21.21 21.51
C LEU A 354 -11.37 19.76 21.89
N GLY A 355 -12.65 19.41 22.03
CA GLY A 355 -13.11 18.05 22.32
C GLY A 355 -12.75 17.07 21.21
N VAL A 356 -12.96 17.43 19.94
CA VAL A 356 -12.56 16.59 18.79
C VAL A 356 -11.05 16.46 18.71
N THR A 357 -10.30 17.53 18.98
CA THR A 357 -8.83 17.48 18.99
C THR A 357 -8.31 16.60 20.12
N LEU A 358 -8.84 16.73 21.34
CA LEU A 358 -8.50 15.89 22.48
C LEU A 358 -8.87 14.43 22.24
N LEU A 359 -10.04 14.17 21.68
CA LEU A 359 -10.49 12.82 21.33
C LEU A 359 -9.63 12.20 20.23
N SER A 360 -9.22 12.99 19.24
CA SER A 360 -8.29 12.54 18.19
C SER A 360 -6.92 12.22 18.79
N LEU A 361 -6.40 13.08 19.67
CA LEU A 361 -5.13 12.86 20.38
C LEU A 361 -5.18 11.63 21.28
N SER A 362 -6.28 11.38 21.99
CA SER A 362 -6.44 10.19 22.83
C SER A 362 -6.66 8.91 22.01
N ALA A 363 -7.16 9.02 20.78
CA ALA A 363 -7.30 7.90 19.87
C ALA A 363 -5.97 7.48 19.22
N LEU A 364 -4.93 8.32 19.21
CA LEU A 364 -3.65 8.00 18.55
C LEU A 364 -2.97 6.76 19.15
N PRO A 365 -2.78 6.64 20.48
CA PRO A 365 -2.16 5.45 21.06
C PRO A 365 -3.00 4.20 20.85
N VAL A 366 -4.33 4.32 20.94
CA VAL A 366 -5.26 3.20 20.74
C VAL A 366 -5.19 2.70 19.30
N ALA A 367 -5.13 3.61 18.32
CA ALA A 367 -4.98 3.25 16.92
C ALA A 367 -3.64 2.53 16.67
N ALA A 368 -2.55 3.03 17.26
CA ALA A 368 -1.22 2.40 17.14
C ALA A 368 -1.17 0.99 17.76
N ASP A 369 -1.83 0.79 18.90
CA ASP A 369 -1.89 -0.53 19.56
C ASP A 369 -2.68 -1.58 18.75
N ILE A 370 -3.59 -1.17 17.86
CA ILE A 370 -4.30 -2.14 17.00
C ILE A 370 -3.31 -2.86 16.06
N SER A 371 -2.23 -2.21 15.62
CA SER A 371 -1.27 -2.85 14.71
C SER A 371 -0.52 -4.03 15.32
N THR A 372 -0.37 -4.06 16.65
CA THR A 372 0.35 -5.13 17.36
C THR A 372 -0.50 -6.38 17.52
N HIS A 373 -1.80 -6.31 17.19
CA HIS A 373 -2.78 -7.40 17.39
C HIS A 373 -3.48 -7.86 16.10
N GLY A 374 -3.24 -7.21 14.97
CA GLY A 374 -3.91 -7.51 13.69
C GLY A 374 -3.18 -8.58 12.85
N PRO A 375 -3.88 -9.60 12.32
CA PRO A 375 -3.30 -10.49 11.31
C PRO A 375 -3.01 -9.71 10.03
N GLN A 376 -1.85 -9.95 9.41
CA GLN A 376 -1.51 -9.30 8.15
C GLN A 376 -1.90 -10.19 6.96
N PRO A 377 -2.50 -9.62 5.90
CA PRO A 377 -2.77 -10.38 4.69
C PRO A 377 -1.44 -10.83 4.08
N ALA A 378 -1.27 -12.13 3.85
CA ALA A 378 -0.08 -12.58 3.15
C ALA A 378 -0.13 -12.15 1.69
N ALA A 379 1.06 -12.06 1.13
CA ALA A 379 1.23 -11.82 -0.29
C ALA A 379 0.79 -13.04 -1.12
N GLY A 380 0.34 -12.76 -2.35
CA GLY A 380 -0.06 -13.80 -3.30
C GLY A 380 1.12 -14.70 -3.70
N LEU A 381 0.85 -16.00 -3.82
CA LEU A 381 1.83 -17.02 -4.23
C LEU A 381 1.92 -17.13 -5.76
N THR A 382 2.85 -17.97 -6.24
CA THR A 382 3.14 -18.18 -7.67
C THR A 382 1.93 -18.72 -8.46
N ASP A 383 1.00 -19.36 -7.77
CA ASP A 383 -0.29 -19.89 -8.27
C ASP A 383 -1.47 -18.94 -8.03
N GLY A 384 -1.25 -17.80 -7.36
CA GLY A 384 -2.26 -16.80 -7.06
C GLY A 384 -3.04 -17.01 -5.75
N SER A 385 -2.68 -18.01 -4.93
CA SER A 385 -3.29 -18.24 -3.62
C SER A 385 -2.85 -17.19 -2.57
N ARG A 386 -3.57 -17.08 -1.45
CA ARG A 386 -3.38 -16.05 -0.42
C ARG A 386 -3.32 -16.67 0.98
N PRO A 387 -2.13 -16.93 1.54
CA PRO A 387 -2.03 -17.25 2.96
C PRO A 387 -2.46 -16.05 3.83
N ASN A 388 -2.73 -16.25 5.11
CA ASN A 388 -2.81 -15.17 6.08
C ASN A 388 -1.70 -15.39 7.10
N PHE A 389 -0.82 -14.41 7.30
CA PHE A 389 0.23 -14.52 8.31
C PHE A 389 -0.16 -13.70 9.54
N THR A 390 -0.30 -14.39 10.68
CA THR A 390 -0.45 -13.72 11.97
C THR A 390 0.95 -13.46 12.51
N TYR A 391 1.36 -12.20 12.59
CA TYR A 391 2.61 -11.85 13.26
C TYR A 391 2.40 -11.99 14.78
N LYS A 392 3.21 -12.81 15.45
CA LYS A 392 3.30 -12.82 16.92
C LYS A 392 4.45 -11.92 17.35
N ILE A 393 4.27 -10.60 17.29
CA ILE A 393 5.06 -9.71 18.15
C ILE A 393 4.51 -9.89 19.56
N GLY A 394 5.39 -9.97 20.56
CA GLY A 394 5.05 -10.10 21.98
C GLY A 394 4.32 -8.88 22.57
N GLY A 395 3.31 -8.34 21.88
CA GLY A 395 2.32 -7.48 22.47
C GLY A 395 1.62 -8.25 23.58
N GLY A 396 1.47 -7.62 24.74
CA GLY A 396 0.73 -8.17 25.87
C GLY A 396 -0.72 -8.54 25.50
N PRO A 397 -1.53 -8.96 26.49
CA PRO A 397 -2.89 -9.40 26.22
C PRO A 397 -3.68 -8.31 25.48
N ALA A 398 -4.27 -8.70 24.34
CA ALA A 398 -5.08 -7.82 23.50
C ALA A 398 -6.15 -7.09 24.31
N ILE A 399 -6.40 -5.81 24.01
CA ILE A 399 -7.52 -5.06 24.58
C ILE A 399 -8.82 -5.77 24.17
N GLY A 400 -9.38 -6.57 25.09
CA GLY A 400 -10.60 -7.36 24.90
C GLY A 400 -10.46 -8.88 25.09
N GLY A 401 -9.25 -9.45 25.12
CA GLY A 401 -9.02 -10.91 25.25
C GLY A 401 -9.45 -11.51 26.59
N TRP A 402 -9.53 -10.68 27.65
CA TRP A 402 -10.02 -11.09 28.96
C TRP A 402 -11.48 -11.60 28.93
N VAL A 403 -12.30 -11.18 27.97
CA VAL A 403 -13.72 -11.57 27.93
C VAL A 403 -13.93 -12.97 27.31
N SER A 404 -13.04 -13.42 26.43
CA SER A 404 -13.13 -14.75 25.80
C SER A 404 -12.35 -15.83 26.56
N ASP A 405 -11.17 -15.50 27.09
CA ASP A 405 -10.30 -16.50 27.72
C ASP A 405 -10.79 -16.92 29.11
N SER A 406 -11.52 -16.02 29.79
CA SER A 406 -12.19 -16.30 31.06
C SER A 406 -13.41 -17.23 30.91
N ALA A 407 -13.95 -17.40 29.70
CA ALA A 407 -15.08 -18.29 29.43
C ALA A 407 -14.64 -19.70 29.02
N GLY A 408 -13.50 -19.83 28.33
CA GLY A 408 -12.91 -21.13 27.98
C GLY A 408 -12.30 -21.87 29.17
N ALA A 409 -11.71 -21.15 30.13
CA ALA A 409 -11.13 -21.72 31.35
C ALA A 409 -12.17 -22.21 32.38
N ALA A 410 -13.45 -21.88 32.20
CA ALA A 410 -14.55 -22.28 33.07
C ALA A 410 -15.29 -23.54 32.61
N LEU A 411 -14.96 -24.08 31.43
CA LEU A 411 -15.50 -25.35 30.95
C LEU A 411 -14.52 -26.48 31.28
N PRO A 412 -14.97 -27.58 31.92
CA PRO A 412 -14.11 -28.74 32.10
C PRO A 412 -13.64 -29.25 30.73
N PRO A 413 -12.39 -29.71 30.60
CA PRO A 413 -11.94 -30.35 29.38
C PRO A 413 -12.86 -31.52 29.05
N GLN A 414 -13.27 -31.65 27.79
CA GLN A 414 -13.94 -32.86 27.32
C GLN A 414 -12.96 -34.03 27.49
N SER A 415 -13.12 -34.78 28.58
CA SER A 415 -12.40 -36.02 28.82
C SER A 415 -13.00 -37.12 27.94
N SER A 416 -12.61 -37.16 26.67
CA SER A 416 -12.74 -38.37 25.86
C SER A 416 -11.58 -39.31 26.21
N SER A 417 -11.59 -39.86 27.44
CA SER A 417 -10.66 -40.91 27.85
C SER A 417 -11.15 -42.26 27.35
N GLY A 418 -11.02 -42.49 26.05
CA GLY A 418 -10.98 -43.83 25.47
C GLY A 418 -9.54 -44.10 25.03
N PRO A 419 -9.02 -45.33 25.15
CA PRO A 419 -7.74 -45.69 24.54
C PRO A 419 -7.92 -45.62 23.01
N GLY A 420 -7.53 -44.50 22.40
CA GLY A 420 -7.28 -44.47 20.97
C GLY A 420 -6.10 -45.40 20.69
N SER A 421 -6.23 -46.32 19.74
CA SER A 421 -5.08 -47.07 19.23
C SER A 421 -4.07 -46.09 18.64
N ALA A 422 -3.14 -45.61 19.47
CA ALA A 422 -1.97 -44.88 19.01
C ALA A 422 -0.97 -45.92 18.49
N SER A 423 -1.15 -46.37 17.26
CA SER A 423 -0.03 -46.87 16.49
C SER A 423 0.87 -45.66 16.21
N ALA A 424 1.76 -45.32 17.15
CA ALA A 424 2.74 -44.26 16.93
C ALA A 424 3.61 -44.67 15.73
N ARG A 425 3.43 -44.01 14.59
CA ARG A 425 4.27 -44.22 13.42
C ARG A 425 5.65 -43.64 13.76
N VAL A 426 6.67 -44.48 13.71
CA VAL A 426 8.06 -44.06 13.92
C VAL A 426 8.60 -43.63 12.55
N TRP A 427 8.89 -42.34 12.40
CA TRP A 427 9.49 -41.79 11.20
C TRP A 427 11.02 -41.80 11.31
N ALA A 428 11.69 -42.41 10.35
CA ALA A 428 13.15 -42.36 10.25
C ALA A 428 13.54 -41.17 9.37
N LEU A 429 14.08 -40.13 9.98
CA LEU A 429 14.53 -38.92 9.29
C LEU A 429 15.98 -39.12 8.81
N PRO A 430 16.34 -38.62 7.62
CA PRO A 430 17.74 -38.52 7.22
C PRO A 430 18.49 -37.56 8.15
N PRO A 431 19.83 -37.64 8.22
CA PRO A 431 20.63 -36.65 8.96
C PRO A 431 20.31 -35.23 8.47
N ILE A 432 20.01 -34.34 9.42
CA ILE A 432 19.71 -32.94 9.14
C ILE A 432 20.97 -32.13 9.48
N PRO A 433 21.65 -31.51 8.49
CA PRO A 433 22.77 -30.62 8.74
C PRO A 433 22.37 -29.46 9.68
N PRO A 434 23.35 -28.86 10.39
CA PRO A 434 23.09 -27.64 11.15
C PRO A 434 22.45 -26.55 10.28
N VAL A 435 21.38 -25.95 10.78
CA VAL A 435 20.64 -24.91 10.05
C VAL A 435 21.43 -23.61 10.06
N SER A 436 21.79 -23.12 8.88
CA SER A 436 22.35 -21.79 8.71
C SER A 436 21.21 -20.76 8.73
N VAL A 437 21.19 -19.88 9.72
CA VAL A 437 20.18 -18.81 9.84
C VAL A 437 20.77 -17.53 9.25
N ALA A 438 20.12 -16.97 8.23
CA ALA A 438 20.55 -15.70 7.67
C ALA A 438 20.40 -14.57 8.69
N SER A 439 21.33 -13.61 8.70
CA SER A 439 21.34 -12.52 9.70
C SER A 439 20.08 -11.65 9.64
N ASN A 440 19.55 -11.43 8.43
CA ASN A 440 18.29 -10.70 8.23
C ASN A 440 17.07 -11.41 8.83
N VAL A 441 17.07 -12.75 8.92
CA VAL A 441 16.01 -13.51 9.62
C VAL A 441 15.99 -13.17 11.11
N MET A 442 17.15 -13.24 11.78
CA MET A 442 17.23 -12.96 13.22
C MET A 442 16.90 -11.50 13.55
N THR A 443 17.15 -10.60 12.59
CA THR A 443 16.82 -9.18 12.77
C THR A 443 15.34 -8.89 12.48
N PHE A 444 14.72 -9.67 11.59
CA PHE A 444 13.29 -9.59 11.30
C PHE A 444 12.45 -10.20 12.42
N ASP A 445 12.83 -11.37 12.92
CA ASP A 445 12.20 -12.04 14.05
C ASP A 445 13.25 -12.39 15.12
N PRO A 446 13.42 -11.52 16.14
CA PRO A 446 14.37 -11.74 17.23
C PRO A 446 14.04 -12.97 18.09
N SER A 447 12.86 -13.57 17.95
CA SER A 447 12.48 -14.78 18.69
C SER A 447 13.09 -16.06 18.09
N ILE A 448 13.62 -16.00 16.86
CA ILE A 448 14.27 -17.12 16.20
C ILE A 448 15.61 -17.45 16.87
N THR A 449 15.62 -18.57 17.57
CA THR A 449 16.81 -19.20 18.17
C THR A 449 17.33 -20.34 17.29
N PRO A 450 18.60 -20.76 17.42
CA PRO A 450 19.13 -21.95 16.75
C PRO A 450 18.29 -23.21 17.01
N GLN A 451 17.71 -23.36 18.21
CA GLN A 451 16.82 -24.47 18.52
C GLN A 451 15.49 -24.38 17.75
N SER A 452 14.91 -23.19 17.64
CA SER A 452 13.67 -23.00 16.86
C SER A 452 13.90 -23.23 15.37
N ALA A 453 15.01 -22.75 14.81
CA ALA A 453 15.37 -22.98 13.41
C ALA A 453 15.60 -24.48 13.13
N ALA A 454 16.24 -25.20 14.06
CA ALA A 454 16.41 -26.64 13.98
C ALA A 454 15.06 -27.39 14.02
N ARG A 455 14.08 -26.92 14.81
CA ARG A 455 12.72 -27.48 14.81
C ARG A 455 12.00 -27.24 13.49
N LEU A 456 12.04 -26.02 12.94
CA LEU A 456 11.44 -25.73 11.63
C LEU A 456 12.04 -26.61 10.52
N ALA A 457 13.36 -26.78 10.51
CA ALA A 457 14.03 -27.68 9.57
C ALA A 457 13.61 -29.14 9.77
N HIS A 458 13.51 -29.58 11.03
CA HIS A 458 13.05 -30.92 11.38
C HIS A 458 11.64 -31.17 10.85
N ASP A 459 10.72 -30.24 11.05
CA ASP A 459 9.33 -30.33 10.64
C ASP A 459 9.21 -30.42 9.10
N VAL A 460 9.92 -29.56 8.35
CA VAL A 460 9.96 -29.66 6.86
C VAL A 460 10.52 -31.00 6.40
N VAL A 461 11.58 -31.51 7.03
CA VAL A 461 12.14 -32.82 6.67
C VAL A 461 11.15 -33.93 7.01
N LEU A 462 10.46 -33.86 8.14
CA LEU A 462 9.42 -34.80 8.53
C LEU A 462 8.28 -34.83 7.53
N ASP A 463 7.78 -33.66 7.11
CA ASP A 463 6.74 -33.54 6.10
C ASP A 463 7.13 -34.15 4.76
N LEU A 464 8.39 -33.98 4.33
CA LEU A 464 8.90 -34.61 3.12
C LEU A 464 9.03 -36.14 3.24
N ILE A 465 9.27 -36.66 4.44
CA ILE A 465 9.24 -38.11 4.70
C ILE A 465 7.80 -38.62 4.72
N ILE A 466 6.86 -37.86 5.28
CA ILE A 466 5.42 -38.16 5.21
C ILE A 466 4.96 -38.20 3.74
N GLU A 467 5.37 -37.25 2.90
CA GLU A 467 5.10 -37.25 1.44
C GLU A 467 5.59 -38.54 0.79
N SER A 468 6.86 -38.90 1.04
CA SER A 468 7.46 -40.09 0.46
C SER A 468 6.73 -41.38 0.85
N GLU A 469 6.28 -41.45 2.09
CA GLU A 469 5.58 -42.60 2.65
C GLU A 469 4.12 -42.67 2.19
N ALA A 470 3.44 -41.52 2.11
CA ALA A 470 2.14 -41.36 1.47
C ALA A 470 2.19 -41.80 0.00
N ARG A 471 3.23 -41.40 -0.72
CA ARG A 471 3.48 -41.77 -2.12
C ARG A 471 3.75 -43.26 -2.29
N ARG A 472 4.56 -43.86 -1.41
CA ARG A 472 4.79 -45.31 -1.41
C ARG A 472 3.51 -46.10 -1.10
N ALA A 473 2.67 -45.60 -0.20
CA ALA A 473 1.43 -46.24 0.23
C ALA A 473 0.21 -45.92 -0.66
N HIS A 474 0.36 -45.01 -1.63
CA HIS A 474 -0.76 -44.41 -2.38
C HIS A 474 -1.84 -43.81 -1.47
N ASP A 475 -1.44 -43.24 -0.34
CA ASP A 475 -2.34 -42.73 0.70
C ASP A 475 -2.40 -41.19 0.68
N LEU A 476 -3.46 -40.65 0.05
CA LEU A 476 -3.69 -39.21 -0.02
C LEU A 476 -4.06 -38.58 1.33
N GLN A 477 -4.59 -39.36 2.27
CA GLN A 477 -4.92 -38.86 3.61
C GLN A 477 -3.65 -38.70 4.45
N LEU A 478 -2.69 -39.61 4.29
CA LEU A 478 -1.38 -39.48 4.92
C LEU A 478 -0.62 -38.25 4.39
N ALA A 479 -0.74 -37.91 3.11
CA ALA A 479 -0.14 -36.69 2.57
C ALA A 479 -0.64 -35.42 3.28
N ALA A 480 -1.93 -35.39 3.65
CA ALA A 480 -2.56 -34.27 4.36
C ALA A 480 -2.08 -34.12 5.82
N THR A 481 -1.32 -35.08 6.37
CA THR A 481 -0.69 -34.91 7.70
C THR A 481 0.66 -34.22 7.62
N GLY A 482 1.26 -34.11 6.43
CA GLY A 482 2.55 -33.46 6.20
C GLY A 482 2.49 -32.20 5.33
N ALA A 483 1.33 -31.87 4.77
CA ALA A 483 1.15 -30.61 4.07
C ALA A 483 -0.30 -30.14 4.09
N GLU A 484 -0.48 -28.83 3.96
CA GLU A 484 -1.76 -28.16 3.74
C GLU A 484 -1.68 -27.18 2.57
N GLY A 485 -2.81 -26.58 2.18
CA GLY A 485 -2.88 -25.56 1.12
C GLY A 485 -2.29 -26.03 -0.21
N ASP A 486 -1.42 -25.22 -0.80
CA ASP A 486 -0.82 -25.49 -2.10
C ASP A 486 0.28 -26.55 -2.02
N GLY A 487 0.98 -26.63 -0.87
CA GLY A 487 1.93 -27.70 -0.58
C GLY A 487 1.27 -29.08 -0.63
N LEU A 488 0.04 -29.20 -0.12
CA LEU A 488 -0.74 -30.43 -0.23
C LEU A 488 -1.12 -30.76 -1.67
N THR A 489 -1.41 -29.74 -2.48
CA THR A 489 -1.68 -29.95 -3.91
C THR A 489 -0.46 -30.55 -4.60
N GLU A 490 0.73 -30.00 -4.35
CA GLU A 490 1.98 -30.57 -4.87
C GLU A 490 2.18 -32.03 -4.46
N PHE A 491 1.94 -32.36 -3.18
CA PHE A 491 2.08 -33.73 -2.68
C PHE A 491 1.05 -34.67 -3.32
N THR A 492 -0.22 -34.27 -3.37
CA THR A 492 -1.27 -35.13 -3.89
C THR A 492 -1.18 -35.34 -5.41
N ASP A 493 -0.67 -34.37 -6.17
CA ASP A 493 -0.57 -34.48 -7.63
C ASP A 493 0.48 -35.52 -8.06
N VAL A 494 1.63 -35.58 -7.40
CA VAL A 494 2.63 -36.61 -7.68
C VAL A 494 2.14 -38.01 -7.28
N ILE A 495 1.36 -38.12 -6.20
CA ILE A 495 0.76 -39.40 -5.76
C ILE A 495 -0.30 -39.86 -6.76
N LYS A 496 -1.20 -38.97 -7.21
CA LYS A 496 -2.21 -39.28 -8.23
C LYS A 496 -1.56 -39.73 -9.54
N GLN A 497 -0.47 -39.09 -9.94
CA GLN A 497 0.29 -39.47 -11.13
C GLN A 497 0.88 -40.89 -11.02
N ASP A 498 1.43 -41.23 -9.86
CA ASP A 498 1.98 -42.57 -9.60
C ASP A 498 0.90 -43.65 -9.61
N ILE A 499 -0.24 -43.37 -8.98
CA ILE A 499 -1.43 -44.25 -8.99
C ILE A 499 -1.88 -44.48 -10.43
N ALA A 500 -2.02 -43.42 -11.22
CA ALA A 500 -2.45 -43.50 -12.62
C ALA A 500 -1.48 -44.31 -13.49
N THR A 501 -0.18 -44.31 -13.15
CA THR A 501 0.84 -45.08 -13.86
C THR A 501 1.09 -46.47 -13.29
N GLY A 502 0.40 -46.85 -12.21
CA GLY A 502 0.53 -48.16 -11.53
C GLY A 502 1.89 -48.39 -10.90
N LYS A 503 2.60 -47.31 -10.53
CA LYS A 503 3.97 -47.36 -9.99
C LYS A 503 3.98 -47.11 -8.50
N ILE A 504 4.81 -47.85 -7.76
CA ILE A 504 5.11 -47.56 -6.36
C ILE A 504 6.43 -46.81 -6.32
N VAL A 505 6.40 -45.53 -5.97
CA VAL A 505 7.61 -44.71 -5.90
C VAL A 505 7.91 -44.41 -4.45
N GLN A 506 9.15 -44.68 -4.05
CA GLN A 506 9.71 -44.25 -2.78
C GLN A 506 10.75 -43.16 -3.05
N LYS A 507 10.69 -42.08 -2.28
CA LYS A 507 11.60 -40.94 -2.42
C LYS A 507 12.46 -40.81 -1.17
N THR A 508 13.76 -40.87 -1.32
CA THR A 508 14.70 -40.68 -0.20
C THR A 508 15.51 -39.43 -0.40
N TYR A 509 15.93 -38.82 0.70
CA TYR A 509 16.65 -37.56 0.70
C TYR A 509 17.98 -37.70 1.42
N THR A 510 18.98 -37.00 0.92
CA THR A 510 20.21 -36.68 1.64
C THR A 510 20.39 -35.18 1.56
N PHE A 511 20.58 -34.52 2.71
CA PHE A 511 20.74 -33.07 2.76
C PHE A 511 22.18 -32.71 3.11
N ASP A 512 22.76 -31.80 2.34
CA ASP A 512 24.10 -31.29 2.54
C ASP A 512 24.08 -29.91 3.21
N GLN A 513 23.01 -29.14 2.99
CA GLN A 513 22.84 -27.81 3.58
C GLN A 513 21.37 -27.51 3.85
N VAL A 514 21.11 -26.88 4.99
CA VAL A 514 19.80 -26.36 5.39
C VAL A 514 19.96 -24.89 5.74
N LYS A 515 19.09 -24.04 5.19
CA LYS A 515 19.07 -22.60 5.49
C LYS A 515 17.69 -22.17 5.93
N LEU A 516 17.63 -21.26 6.89
CA LEU A 516 16.43 -20.48 7.19
C LEU A 516 16.62 -19.10 6.57
N GLU A 517 15.72 -18.72 5.64
CA GLU A 517 15.84 -17.53 4.80
C GLU A 517 14.52 -16.74 4.78
N LEU A 518 14.63 -15.44 4.48
CA LEU A 518 13.49 -14.57 4.17
C LEU A 518 13.35 -14.45 2.66
N PHE A 519 12.12 -14.42 2.17
CA PHE A 519 11.77 -14.28 0.77
C PHE A 519 10.86 -13.08 0.53
N LEU A 520 11.03 -12.44 -0.63
CA LEU A 520 10.09 -11.47 -1.15
C LEU A 520 8.96 -12.19 -1.88
N PRO A 521 7.70 -11.77 -1.68
CA PRO A 521 6.61 -12.29 -2.46
C PRO A 521 6.75 -12.03 -3.95
N LYS A 522 6.38 -13.02 -4.75
CA LYS A 522 6.36 -12.86 -6.20
C LYS A 522 5.27 -11.85 -6.55
N PHE A 523 5.67 -10.69 -7.05
CA PHE A 523 4.74 -9.64 -7.48
C PHE A 523 3.92 -9.01 -6.35
N ALA A 524 4.49 -8.84 -5.15
CA ALA A 524 3.92 -7.94 -4.14
C ALA A 524 5.05 -7.52 -3.18
N SER A 525 5.90 -6.62 -3.64
CA SER A 525 7.09 -6.15 -2.91
C SER A 525 6.75 -5.47 -1.57
N GLN A 526 5.59 -4.82 -1.47
CA GLN A 526 5.12 -4.17 -0.24
C GLN A 526 4.18 -5.06 0.61
N ALA A 527 4.06 -6.35 0.27
CA ALA A 527 3.35 -7.32 1.11
C ALA A 527 4.32 -7.97 2.13
N PRO A 528 3.82 -8.70 3.15
CA PRO A 528 4.66 -9.26 4.20
C PRO A 528 5.76 -10.17 3.65
N ARG A 529 6.91 -10.16 4.33
CA ARG A 529 8.01 -11.10 4.04
C ARG A 529 7.61 -12.52 4.42
N LEU A 530 8.18 -13.47 3.69
CA LEU A 530 7.92 -14.89 3.87
C LEU A 530 9.14 -15.55 4.49
N MET A 531 8.98 -16.26 5.60
CA MET A 531 10.06 -17.05 6.21
C MET A 531 9.95 -18.50 5.73
N GLY A 532 11.05 -19.08 5.27
CA GLY A 532 11.05 -20.46 4.78
C GLY A 532 12.37 -21.18 4.98
N ILE A 533 12.30 -22.52 4.98
CA ILE A 533 13.46 -23.41 5.05
C ILE A 533 13.87 -23.83 3.65
N THR A 534 15.09 -23.52 3.27
CA THR A 534 15.73 -24.00 2.04
C THR A 534 16.55 -25.25 2.33
N LEU A 535 16.24 -26.32 1.62
CA LEU A 535 16.93 -27.60 1.68
C LEU A 535 17.72 -27.82 0.40
N HIS A 536 19.03 -28.05 0.55
CA HIS A 536 19.92 -28.45 -0.53
C HIS A 536 20.47 -29.86 -0.29
N GLY A 537 20.48 -30.67 -1.35
CA GLY A 537 21.08 -31.99 -1.32
C GLY A 537 20.71 -32.82 -2.54
N THR A 538 20.37 -34.09 -2.31
CA THR A 538 19.99 -35.04 -3.36
C THR A 538 18.69 -35.75 -2.99
N ALA A 539 17.76 -35.80 -3.95
CA ALA A 539 16.57 -36.64 -3.86
C ALA A 539 16.76 -37.85 -4.77
N THR A 540 16.54 -39.05 -4.23
CA THR A 540 16.60 -40.31 -4.97
C THR A 540 15.21 -40.91 -5.07
N LEU A 541 14.71 -41.07 -6.30
CA LEU A 541 13.45 -41.75 -6.57
C LEU A 541 13.74 -43.20 -6.91
N ILE A 542 13.12 -44.11 -6.17
CA ILE A 542 13.17 -45.55 -6.39
C ILE A 542 11.77 -45.99 -6.81
N THR A 543 11.63 -46.39 -8.07
CA THR A 543 10.36 -46.94 -8.59
C THR A 543 10.38 -48.45 -8.44
N ARG A 544 9.31 -49.01 -7.90
CA ARG A 544 9.10 -50.44 -7.70
C ARG A 544 7.81 -50.90 -8.38
N ASP A 545 7.80 -52.17 -8.78
CA ASP A 545 6.56 -52.84 -9.15
C ASP A 545 5.79 -53.34 -7.92
N ALA A 546 4.61 -53.91 -8.15
CA ALA A 546 3.76 -54.46 -7.08
C ALA A 546 4.40 -55.64 -6.32
N SER A 547 5.45 -56.27 -6.86
CA SER A 547 6.21 -57.32 -6.17
C SER A 547 7.34 -56.76 -5.29
N GLY A 548 7.55 -55.44 -5.31
CA GLY A 548 8.62 -54.75 -4.59
C GLY A 548 9.96 -54.69 -5.33
N LYS A 549 10.04 -55.25 -6.54
CA LYS A 549 11.26 -55.23 -7.36
C LYS A 549 11.52 -53.82 -7.88
N VAL A 550 12.76 -53.36 -7.73
CA VAL A 550 13.20 -52.05 -8.24
C VAL A 550 13.20 -52.08 -9.77
N LEU A 551 12.42 -51.19 -10.37
CA LEU A 551 12.35 -50.97 -11.82
C LEU A 551 13.35 -49.91 -12.26
N SER A 552 13.48 -48.84 -11.49
CA SER A 552 14.42 -47.76 -11.75
C SER A 552 14.81 -47.05 -10.48
N GLN A 553 16.02 -46.49 -10.48
CA GLN A 553 16.52 -45.62 -9.44
C GLN A 553 17.18 -44.42 -10.10
N THR A 554 16.78 -43.21 -9.70
CA THR A 554 17.30 -41.97 -10.27
C THR A 554 17.56 -40.98 -9.14
N ALA A 555 18.78 -40.47 -9.09
CA ALA A 555 19.18 -39.41 -8.16
C ALA A 555 19.24 -38.08 -8.91
N SER A 556 18.67 -37.04 -8.31
CA SER A 556 18.68 -35.68 -8.83
C SER A 556 19.01 -34.70 -7.72
N SER A 557 19.66 -33.58 -8.07
CA SER A 557 19.86 -32.50 -7.11
C SER A 557 18.52 -32.02 -6.57
N TYR A 558 18.47 -31.80 -5.27
CA TYR A 558 17.33 -31.24 -4.56
C TYR A 558 17.70 -29.86 -4.06
N SER A 559 16.89 -28.87 -4.43
CA SER A 559 17.07 -27.48 -4.03
C SER A 559 15.69 -26.86 -3.98
N LYS A 560 15.02 -26.94 -2.82
CA LYS A 560 13.68 -26.41 -2.62
C LYS A 560 13.58 -25.59 -1.35
N SER A 561 12.72 -24.58 -1.38
CA SER A 561 12.43 -23.71 -0.24
C SER A 561 10.97 -23.89 0.16
N TRP A 562 10.70 -24.13 1.45
CA TRP A 562 9.34 -24.42 1.93
C TRP A 562 8.88 -23.41 2.97
N GLY A 563 7.65 -22.93 2.82
CA GLY A 563 6.93 -22.15 3.82
C GLY A 563 6.14 -23.06 4.76
N LEU A 564 6.19 -22.72 6.05
CA LEU A 564 5.48 -23.40 7.13
C LEU A 564 4.37 -22.51 7.70
N ASN A 565 3.30 -23.11 8.23
CA ASN A 565 2.24 -22.39 8.93
C ASN A 565 2.20 -22.79 10.42
N GLY A 566 1.78 -21.83 11.24
CA GLY A 566 1.79 -21.93 12.69
C GLY A 566 0.98 -23.11 13.22
N ALA A 567 1.55 -23.78 14.23
CA ALA A 567 1.07 -24.94 14.99
C ALA A 567 -0.45 -25.14 15.08
N ASN A 568 -1.03 -25.86 14.12
CA ASN A 568 -2.38 -26.44 14.22
C ASN A 568 -2.34 -27.98 14.35
N GLY A 569 -1.15 -28.58 14.33
CA GLY A 569 -0.96 -30.03 14.51
C GLY A 569 -0.93 -30.46 15.98
N PRO A 570 -1.25 -31.73 16.29
CA PRO A 570 -1.00 -32.29 17.61
C PRO A 570 0.49 -32.10 17.96
N GLU A 571 0.76 -31.65 19.19
CA GLU A 571 2.12 -31.39 19.74
C GLU A 571 2.89 -30.15 19.21
N GLY A 572 2.27 -29.29 18.39
CA GLY A 572 2.91 -28.05 17.95
C GLY A 572 3.83 -28.19 16.72
N HIS A 573 3.69 -29.30 15.99
CA HIS A 573 4.27 -29.54 14.66
C HIS A 573 3.76 -28.51 13.64
N GLN A 574 4.68 -27.87 12.90
CA GLN A 574 4.33 -27.01 11.76
C GLN A 574 4.36 -27.82 10.47
N THR A 575 3.39 -27.60 9.58
CA THR A 575 3.33 -28.35 8.32
C THR A 575 3.70 -27.47 7.13
N ILE A 576 4.22 -28.11 6.07
CA ILE A 576 4.49 -27.47 4.78
C ILE A 576 3.17 -26.95 4.20
N VAL A 577 3.16 -25.67 3.85
CA VAL A 577 1.98 -25.03 3.27
C VAL A 577 2.21 -24.63 1.83
N VAL A 578 3.46 -24.34 1.46
CA VAL A 578 3.76 -23.87 0.11
C VAL A 578 5.22 -24.01 -0.25
N ASP A 579 5.48 -24.22 -1.54
CA ASP A 579 6.79 -24.13 -2.18
C ASP A 579 7.17 -22.66 -2.51
N TYR A 580 8.23 -22.16 -1.87
CA TYR A 580 8.87 -20.87 -2.15
C TYR A 580 10.00 -20.95 -3.19
N THR A 581 10.21 -22.10 -3.81
CA THR A 581 11.25 -22.27 -4.82
C THR A 581 11.06 -21.26 -5.96
N GLY A 582 12.13 -20.49 -6.25
CA GLY A 582 12.13 -19.46 -7.28
C GLY A 582 11.65 -18.07 -6.81
N LEU A 583 11.31 -17.90 -5.54
CA LEU A 583 11.19 -16.56 -4.95
C LEU A 583 12.58 -15.93 -4.77
N ALA A 584 12.64 -14.60 -4.87
CA ALA A 584 13.87 -13.87 -4.60
C ALA A 584 14.10 -13.81 -3.09
N PRO A 585 15.32 -14.10 -2.60
CA PRO A 585 15.66 -13.84 -1.21
C PRO A 585 15.44 -12.37 -0.87
N ALA A 586 14.87 -12.09 0.30
CA ALA A 586 14.79 -10.73 0.80
C ALA A 586 16.21 -10.26 1.18
N PRO A 587 16.57 -9.00 0.87
CA PRO A 587 17.87 -8.44 1.20
C PRO A 587 18.13 -8.37 2.70
#